data_AF-A0A074U0F1-F1
#
_entry.id   AF-A0A074U0F1-F1
#
_cell.length_a   1.000
_cell.length_b   1.000
_cell.length_c   1.000
_cell.angle_alpha   90.00
_cell.angle_beta   90.00
_cell.angle_gamma   90.00
#
_symmetry.space_group_name_H-M   'P 1'
#
loop_
_entity.id
_entity.type
_entity.pdbx_description
1 polymer ?
#
loop_
_entity_poly.entity_id
_entity_poly.type
_entity_poly.pdbx_seq_one_letter_code
_entity_poly.pdbx_strand_id
1 'polypeptide(L)'
;MLQRLKATSSRETKGNWFSDDCVTGYDGAAAHRQATDRCARHRELIGQPQLRNQVVERIKSGRLPEQICNRLIREGATLRICQETIYWYIDSKEGRTQELWWYPPEHHRARRVPKADRVSRSMSEGDAGSKHGATCD
;
A
#
# COMPACT_ATOMS: atom_id res chain seq x y z
N MET A 1 -2.58 17.44 24.27
CA MET A 1 -1.18 17.86 24.49
C MET A 1 -0.31 16.62 24.41
N LEU A 2 0.55 16.48 23.39
CA LEU A 2 1.40 15.31 23.20
C LEU A 2 2.35 15.17 24.41
N GLN A 3 2.19 14.11 25.20
CA GLN A 3 3.03 13.83 26.37
C GLN A 3 4.42 13.32 25.92
N ARG A 4 5.28 14.22 25.43
CA ARG A 4 6.71 13.93 25.17
C ARG A 4 7.57 14.32 26.36
N LEU A 5 8.69 13.61 26.53
CA LEU A 5 9.71 13.97 27.51
C LEU A 5 10.30 15.35 27.16
N LYS A 6 10.53 16.20 28.18
CA LYS A 6 11.11 17.55 28.00
C LYS A 6 12.42 17.54 27.22
N ALA A 7 13.25 16.52 27.44
CA ALA A 7 14.54 16.38 26.77
C ALA A 7 14.39 16.13 25.25
N THR A 8 13.36 15.42 24.81
CA THR A 8 13.11 15.18 23.38
C THR A 8 12.61 16.45 22.69
N SER A 9 11.66 17.17 23.31
CA SER A 9 11.22 18.47 22.76
C SER A 9 12.35 19.49 22.69
N SER A 10 13.18 19.61 23.74
CA SER A 10 14.30 20.55 23.75
C SER A 10 15.35 20.23 22.68
N ARG A 11 15.68 18.95 22.47
CA ARG A 11 16.60 18.52 21.41
C ARG A 11 16.03 18.76 20.01
N GLU A 12 14.73 18.51 19.83
CA GLU A 12 14.02 18.72 18.57
C GLU A 12 13.96 20.21 18.19
N THR A 13 13.62 21.09 19.15
CA THR A 13 13.68 22.55 18.94
C THR A 13 15.09 23.02 18.61
N LYS A 14 16.12 22.45 19.25
CA LYS A 14 17.53 22.85 19.04
C LYS A 14 18.09 22.39 17.69
N GLY A 15 17.71 21.20 17.22
CA GLY A 15 18.16 20.66 15.93
C GLY A 15 17.49 21.31 14.71
N ASN A 16 16.36 21.98 14.92
CA ASN A 16 15.57 22.63 13.88
C ASN A 16 15.37 24.14 14.16
N TRP A 17 16.35 24.73 14.86
CA TRP A 17 16.35 26.15 15.17
C TRP A 17 16.80 26.94 13.94
N PHE A 18 15.98 27.90 13.50
CA PHE A 18 16.30 28.79 12.40
C PHE A 18 16.33 30.24 12.89
N SER A 19 17.31 31.00 12.38
CA SER A 19 17.54 32.40 12.73
C SER A 19 17.81 33.19 11.45
N ASP A 20 16.88 34.07 11.10
CA ASP A 20 17.00 35.06 10.04
C ASP A 20 17.00 36.47 10.67
N ASP A 21 17.50 37.47 9.95
CA ASP A 21 17.57 38.87 10.39
C ASP A 21 16.20 39.44 10.76
N CYS A 22 15.11 38.89 10.22
CA CYS A 22 13.75 39.34 10.50
C CYS A 22 12.92 38.42 11.42
N VAL A 23 13.22 37.11 11.50
CA VAL A 23 12.44 36.13 12.29
C VAL A 23 13.35 35.02 12.84
N THR A 24 13.23 34.78 14.14
CA THR A 24 13.91 33.68 14.85
C THR A 24 12.88 32.71 15.42
N GLY A 25 13.03 31.41 15.16
CA GLY A 25 12.10 30.43 15.70
C GLY A 25 12.23 29.01 15.14
N TYR A 26 11.19 28.23 15.38
CA TYR A 26 11.07 26.85 14.95
C TYR A 26 10.52 26.76 13.52
N ASP A 27 11.29 26.18 12.59
CA ASP A 27 10.84 25.99 11.20
C ASP A 27 10.11 24.64 11.04
N GLY A 28 8.79 24.63 11.21
CA GLY A 28 7.98 23.42 11.03
C GLY A 28 8.13 22.78 9.63
N ALA A 29 8.41 23.55 8.59
CA ALA A 29 8.60 23.04 7.23
C ALA A 29 9.96 22.35 7.08
N ALA A 30 11.03 22.84 7.72
CA ALA A 30 12.32 22.14 7.78
C ALA A 30 12.22 20.83 8.59
N ALA A 31 11.55 20.84 9.75
CA ALA A 31 11.35 19.63 10.55
C ALA A 31 10.59 18.56 9.77
N HIS A 32 9.55 18.97 9.03
CA HIS A 32 8.80 18.07 8.17
C HIS A 32 9.66 17.52 7.03
N ARG A 33 10.41 18.39 6.33
CA ARG A 33 11.36 17.97 5.28
C ARG A 33 12.39 16.96 5.78
N GLN A 34 12.98 17.19 6.94
CA GLN A 34 13.93 16.24 7.55
C GLN A 34 13.25 14.92 7.93
N ALA A 35 11.99 14.94 8.36
CA ALA A 35 11.23 13.73 8.62
C ALA A 35 10.94 12.95 7.35
N THR A 36 10.50 13.63 6.29
CA THR A 36 10.27 13.02 4.98
C THR A 36 11.56 12.50 4.38
N ASP A 37 12.68 13.20 4.53
CA ASP A 37 14.00 12.76 4.03
C ASP A 37 14.49 11.52 4.77
N ARG A 38 14.27 11.44 6.08
CA ARG A 38 14.61 10.24 6.87
C ARG A 38 13.84 9.01 6.36
N CYS A 39 12.56 9.16 6.05
CA CYS A 39 11.73 8.10 5.46
C CYS A 39 12.13 7.80 4.01
N ALA A 40 12.47 8.84 3.24
CA ALA A 40 12.90 8.74 1.86
C ALA A 40 14.25 8.05 1.67
N ARG A 41 14.98 7.68 2.73
CA ARG A 41 16.19 6.83 2.65
C ARG A 41 15.86 5.32 2.53
N HIS A 42 14.62 4.90 2.79
CA HIS A 42 14.15 3.52 2.53
C HIS A 42 13.77 3.32 1.05
N ARG A 43 14.74 3.52 0.15
CA ARG A 43 14.52 3.50 -1.31
C ARG A 43 14.70 2.11 -1.92
N GLU A 44 13.99 1.12 -1.39
CA GLU A 44 14.07 -0.26 -1.90
C GLU A 44 13.79 -0.32 -3.43
N LEU A 45 12.94 0.58 -3.93
CA LEU A 45 12.59 0.69 -5.36
C LEU A 45 13.62 1.43 -6.23
N ILE A 46 14.48 2.29 -5.65
CA ILE A 46 15.47 3.06 -6.44
C ILE A 46 16.68 2.20 -6.78
N GLY A 47 17.06 1.27 -5.89
CA GLY A 47 18.13 0.31 -6.16
C GLY A 47 17.76 -0.80 -7.15
N GLN A 48 16.48 -0.94 -7.53
CA GLN A 48 15.97 -2.09 -8.28
C GLN A 48 15.06 -1.68 -9.45
N PRO A 49 15.64 -1.30 -10.59
CA PRO A 49 14.89 -0.74 -11.70
C PRO A 49 13.86 -1.72 -12.30
N GLN A 50 14.14 -3.02 -12.27
CA GLN A 50 13.22 -4.05 -12.79
C GLN A 50 11.93 -4.13 -11.96
N LEU A 51 12.05 -4.10 -10.63
CA LEU A 51 10.92 -4.15 -9.71
C LEU A 51 10.11 -2.85 -9.76
N ARG A 52 10.80 -1.71 -9.88
CA ARG A 52 10.20 -0.40 -10.09
C ARG A 52 9.34 -0.36 -11.34
N ASN A 53 9.88 -0.75 -12.50
CA ASN A 53 9.13 -0.75 -13.76
C ASN A 53 7.88 -1.65 -13.66
N GLN A 54 8.02 -2.81 -13.03
CA GLN A 54 6.91 -3.72 -12.76
C GLN A 54 5.80 -3.13 -11.87
N VAL A 55 6.15 -2.29 -10.90
CA VAL A 55 5.17 -1.57 -10.06
C VAL A 55 4.51 -0.46 -10.86
N VAL A 56 5.28 0.32 -11.62
CA VAL A 56 4.79 1.41 -12.49
C VAL A 56 3.77 0.90 -13.51
N GLU A 57 4.08 -0.18 -14.22
CA GLU A 57 3.18 -0.79 -15.22
C GLU A 57 1.86 -1.25 -14.58
N ARG A 58 1.93 -1.83 -13.38
CA ARG A 58 0.73 -2.27 -12.66
C ARG A 58 -0.10 -1.08 -12.15
N ILE A 59 0.52 0.01 -11.71
CA ILE A 59 -0.19 1.24 -11.31
C ILE A 59 -0.89 1.87 -12.53
N LYS A 60 -0.21 1.97 -13.67
CA LYS A 60 -0.78 2.49 -14.92
C LYS A 60 -1.94 1.63 -15.43
N SER A 61 -1.89 0.33 -15.17
CA SER A 61 -2.98 -0.62 -15.43
C SER A 61 -4.19 -0.46 -14.47
N GLY A 62 -4.13 0.48 -13.53
CA GLY A 62 -5.19 0.76 -12.56
C GLY A 62 -5.24 -0.20 -11.37
N ARG A 63 -4.16 -0.89 -11.06
CA ARG A 63 -4.09 -1.79 -9.90
C ARG A 63 -3.82 -0.97 -8.63
N LEU A 64 -4.52 -1.31 -7.55
CA LEU A 64 -4.31 -0.68 -6.25
C LEU A 64 -2.94 -1.08 -5.66
N PRO A 65 -2.23 -0.20 -4.94
CA PRO A 65 -0.96 -0.51 -4.29
C PRO A 65 -1.01 -1.80 -3.44
N GLU A 66 -2.08 -1.97 -2.66
CA GLU A 66 -2.36 -3.17 -1.86
C GLU A 66 -2.45 -4.45 -2.72
N GLN A 67 -3.08 -4.36 -3.90
CA GLN A 67 -3.21 -5.49 -4.82
C GLN A 67 -1.88 -5.82 -5.50
N ILE A 68 -1.04 -4.82 -5.75
CA ILE A 68 0.30 -5.01 -6.31
C ILE A 68 1.16 -5.79 -5.31
N CYS A 69 1.21 -5.35 -4.05
CA CYS A 69 1.93 -6.06 -2.99
C CYS A 69 1.45 -7.51 -2.82
N ASN A 70 0.12 -7.70 -2.69
CA ASN A 70 -0.46 -9.03 -2.54
C ASN A 70 -0.19 -9.93 -3.75
N ARG A 71 -0.13 -9.36 -4.96
CA ARG A 71 0.22 -10.11 -6.16
C ARG A 71 1.69 -10.48 -6.18
N LEU A 72 2.60 -9.58 -5.83
CA LEU A 72 4.04 -9.85 -5.74
C LEU A 72 4.34 -10.99 -4.78
N ILE A 73 3.64 -11.06 -3.64
CA ILE A 73 3.75 -12.16 -2.67
C ILE A 73 3.30 -13.49 -3.29
N ARG A 74 2.18 -13.50 -4.03
CA ARG A 74 1.65 -14.71 -4.69
C ARG A 74 2.51 -15.20 -5.84
N GLU A 75 3.13 -14.28 -6.58
CA GLU A 75 4.03 -14.56 -7.69
C GLU A 75 5.43 -15.02 -7.20
N GLY A 76 5.64 -15.11 -5.88
CA GLY A 76 6.89 -15.61 -5.30
C GLY A 76 8.08 -14.67 -5.53
N ALA A 77 7.82 -13.37 -5.73
CA ALA A 77 8.88 -12.41 -5.98
C ALA A 77 9.93 -12.45 -4.85
N THR A 78 11.21 -12.51 -5.23
CA THR A 78 12.35 -12.54 -4.29
C THR A 78 12.37 -11.35 -3.35
N LEU A 79 11.81 -10.22 -3.80
CA LEU A 79 11.70 -8.98 -3.05
C LEU A 79 10.25 -8.65 -2.75
N ARG A 80 9.95 -8.61 -1.44
CA ARG A 80 8.64 -8.26 -0.92
C ARG A 80 8.61 -6.76 -0.66
N ILE A 81 7.64 -6.09 -1.24
CA ILE A 81 7.40 -4.67 -1.02
C ILE A 81 6.09 -4.51 -0.25
N CYS A 82 6.05 -3.65 0.76
CA CYS A 82 4.82 -3.29 1.46
C CYS A 82 4.07 -2.16 0.74
N GLN A 83 2.75 -2.02 0.98
CA GLN A 83 1.95 -1.00 0.30
C GLN A 83 2.47 0.42 0.56
N GLU A 84 3.05 0.67 1.74
CA GLU A 84 3.63 1.96 2.08
C GLU A 84 4.78 2.33 1.14
N THR A 85 5.70 1.40 0.84
CA THR A 85 6.82 1.66 -0.08
C THR A 85 6.33 2.07 -1.48
N ILE A 86 5.19 1.53 -1.94
CA ILE A 86 4.56 1.95 -3.19
C ILE A 86 3.99 3.38 -3.07
N TYR A 87 3.32 3.71 -1.96
CA TYR A 87 2.81 5.07 -1.72
C TYR A 87 3.94 6.10 -1.64
N TRP A 88 5.03 5.78 -0.92
CA TRP A 88 6.23 6.61 -0.87
C TRP A 88 6.81 6.83 -2.27
N TYR A 89 6.81 5.80 -3.11
CA TYR A 89 7.29 5.92 -4.49
C TYR A 89 6.42 6.85 -5.34
N ILE A 90 5.09 6.77 -5.22
CA ILE A 90 4.15 7.63 -5.95
C ILE A 90 4.41 9.11 -5.61
N ASP A 91 4.63 9.44 -4.33
CA ASP A 91 4.89 10.81 -3.89
C ASP A 91 6.34 11.27 -4.09
N SER A 92 7.26 10.34 -4.35
CA SER A 92 8.65 10.67 -4.62
C SER A 92 8.81 11.50 -5.90
N LYS A 93 9.95 12.21 -6.02
CA LYS A 93 10.27 12.99 -7.23
C LYS A 93 10.18 12.15 -8.51
N GLU A 94 10.66 10.90 -8.47
CA GLU A 94 10.61 9.97 -9.60
C GLU A 94 9.18 9.55 -9.95
N GLY A 95 8.34 9.38 -8.91
CA GLY A 95 6.94 9.05 -9.05
C GLY A 95 6.12 10.17 -9.69
N ARG A 96 6.40 11.42 -9.26
CA ARG A 96 5.80 12.61 -9.83
C ARG A 96 6.22 12.86 -11.27
N THR A 97 7.49 12.63 -11.63
CA THR A 97 7.95 12.72 -13.04
C THR A 97 7.21 11.74 -13.95
N GLN A 98 6.80 10.59 -13.43
CA GLN A 98 6.03 9.58 -14.19
C GLN A 98 4.52 9.76 -14.08
N GLU A 99 4.07 10.86 -13.48
CA GLU A 99 2.66 11.22 -13.32
C GLU A 99 1.82 10.14 -12.62
N LEU A 100 2.45 9.32 -11.77
CA LEU A 100 1.79 8.19 -11.09
C LEU A 100 0.67 8.64 -10.14
N TRP A 101 0.75 9.89 -9.64
CA TRP A 101 -0.26 10.51 -8.79
C TRP A 101 -1.59 10.80 -9.51
N TRP A 102 -1.64 10.67 -10.85
CA TRP A 102 -2.87 10.78 -11.65
C TRP A 102 -3.67 9.47 -11.72
N TYR A 103 -3.07 8.35 -11.29
CA TYR A 103 -3.72 7.05 -11.20
C TYR A 103 -4.27 6.66 -9.79
N PRO A 104 -4.72 7.56 -8.88
CA PRO A 104 -5.09 7.19 -7.51
C PRO A 104 -6.23 6.17 -7.40
N PRO A 105 -6.29 5.45 -6.26
CA PRO A 105 -7.37 4.53 -5.89
C PRO A 105 -8.79 5.05 -6.07
N GLU A 106 -9.02 6.36 -5.88
CA GLU A 106 -10.34 7.01 -5.92
C GLU A 106 -11.03 6.81 -7.28
N HIS A 107 -10.29 6.95 -8.38
CA HIS A 107 -10.80 6.75 -9.75
C HIS A 107 -11.18 5.29 -10.04
N HIS A 108 -10.67 4.34 -9.24
CA HIS A 108 -10.91 2.91 -9.43
C HIS A 108 -11.96 2.34 -8.47
N ARG A 109 -12.30 3.04 -7.38
CA ARG A 109 -13.40 2.66 -6.47
C ARG A 109 -14.75 2.59 -7.20
N ALA A 110 -14.95 3.42 -8.22
CA ALA A 110 -16.16 3.41 -9.06
C ALA A 110 -16.33 2.13 -9.90
N ARG A 111 -15.27 1.33 -10.09
CA ARG A 111 -15.29 0.07 -10.87
C ARG A 111 -15.37 -1.19 -10.01
N ARG A 112 -15.69 -1.06 -8.72
CA ARG A 112 -16.08 -2.23 -7.91
C ARG A 112 -17.45 -2.69 -8.39
N VAL A 113 -17.46 -3.67 -9.29
CA VAL A 113 -18.65 -4.51 -9.52
C VAL A 113 -19.11 -5.00 -8.15
N PRO A 114 -20.40 -4.83 -7.76
CA PRO A 114 -20.90 -5.38 -6.53
C PRO A 114 -20.53 -6.85 -6.49
N LYS A 115 -19.95 -7.29 -5.38
CA LYS A 115 -19.56 -8.67 -5.18
C LYS A 115 -20.87 -9.45 -5.13
N ALA A 116 -21.33 -9.94 -6.29
CA ALA A 116 -22.47 -10.81 -6.37
C ALA A 116 -22.23 -11.93 -5.36
N ASP A 117 -23.18 -12.08 -4.44
CA ASP A 117 -23.14 -13.09 -3.41
C ASP A 117 -22.71 -14.42 -4.04
N ARG A 118 -21.66 -15.01 -3.49
CA ARG A 118 -21.35 -16.41 -3.81
C ARG A 118 -22.47 -17.25 -3.21
N VAL A 119 -23.58 -17.35 -3.93
CA VAL A 119 -24.56 -18.40 -3.74
C VAL A 119 -23.81 -19.70 -3.95
N SER A 120 -23.61 -20.42 -2.86
CA SER A 120 -23.23 -21.82 -2.84
C SER A 120 -24.21 -22.59 -3.72
N ARG A 121 -23.78 -22.95 -4.94
CA ARG A 121 -24.45 -23.93 -5.77
C ARG A 121 -24.25 -25.29 -5.11
N SER A 122 -25.24 -25.77 -4.36
CA SER A 122 -25.38 -27.19 -4.02
C SER A 122 -26.79 -27.52 -3.55
N MET A 123 -27.68 -27.76 -4.53
CA MET A 123 -28.93 -28.55 -4.46
C MET A 123 -29.24 -28.93 -5.93
N SER A 124 -29.56 -30.15 -6.39
CA SER A 124 -29.77 -31.50 -5.82
C SER A 124 -29.87 -32.50 -7.01
N GLU A 125 -30.11 -33.80 -6.70
CA GLU A 125 -30.66 -34.90 -7.55
C GLU A 125 -29.63 -35.89 -8.17
N GLY A 126 -29.79 -37.22 -8.12
CA GLY A 126 -30.91 -38.10 -7.73
C GLY A 126 -30.40 -39.44 -7.13
N ASP A 127 -31.18 -40.06 -6.26
CA ASP A 127 -32.03 -41.23 -6.54
C ASP A 127 -31.26 -42.56 -6.73
N ALA A 128 -31.29 -43.40 -5.69
CA ALA A 128 -31.11 -44.85 -5.78
C ALA A 128 -31.74 -45.50 -4.53
N GLY A 129 -33.08 -45.53 -4.51
CA GLY A 129 -33.81 -46.39 -3.58
C GLY A 129 -33.67 -47.85 -4.00
N SER A 130 -32.74 -48.60 -3.40
CA SER A 130 -32.75 -50.06 -3.48
C SER A 130 -33.56 -50.63 -2.32
N LYS A 131 -34.84 -50.91 -2.57
CA LYS A 131 -35.66 -51.79 -1.73
C LYS A 131 -35.42 -53.22 -2.19
N HIS A 132 -34.77 -54.04 -1.38
CA HIS A 132 -34.96 -55.49 -1.44
C HIS A 132 -35.16 -56.00 -0.02
N GLY A 133 -36.43 -56.23 0.29
CA GLY A 133 -36.85 -56.96 1.46
C GLY A 133 -36.59 -58.46 1.28
N ALA A 134 -36.34 -59.11 2.41
CA ALA A 134 -36.22 -60.55 2.53
C ALA A 134 -37.51 -61.26 2.11
N THR A 135 -37.36 -62.36 1.38
CA THR A 135 -38.30 -63.49 1.44
C THR A 135 -37.48 -64.79 1.46
N CYS A 136 -37.94 -65.67 2.32
CA CYS A 136 -37.45 -67.00 2.66
C CYS A 136 -37.91 -68.05 1.64
N ASP A 137 -37.07 -69.05 1.36
CA ASP A 137 -37.38 -70.49 1.37
C ASP A 137 -36.07 -71.27 1.51
#